data_AF-A0A7W2FRQ0-F1
#
_entry.id   AF-A0A7W2FRQ0-F1
#
_cell.length_a   1.000
_cell.length_b   1.000
_cell.length_c   1.000
_cell.angle_alpha   90.00
_cell.angle_beta   90.00
_cell.angle_gamma   90.00
#
_symmetry.space_group_name_H-M   'P 1'
#
loop_
_entity.id
_entity.type
_entity.pdbx_description
1 polymer ?
#
loop_
_entity_poly.entity_id
_entity_poly.type
_entity_poly.pdbx_seq_one_letter_code
_entity_poly.pdbx_strand_id
1 'polypeptide(L)'
;MTDKIIDLHTHVFNSAYVPLGEIINKSWGINRPTAFILEKLVNAIARTSDLDYSRAFKLASHGRKSLVHDDLNSQYDFYSEVLDDLCSQVLNHPNASEQSLVLTQTLEEIEFIYGDETEVEDIHKGIGNLFSKTRNLLKKFLMKAFSKVEQGIDKLDFVFKMLCSETYLVDQLRGYYKSQYTENYLLIHLMMDMQYPFNAKKMKLDFDSEQIPRMKRLAMLSEGSLIGFSAFCPLRAYKKRLSAEEIISRVETSLAAGMCGFKFYPPMGYRPCENDAPLELEAITDVFFDYCESHAIPIFTHCTPAGFEVEKGKSGANAHPKYWQARLDKNPNLILCFGHAGGGRRIAEGEEVQGWLASGGLDSDEWTHQNNYARCVANLCREYESVYCEFGYLHEVMNSEDDKNRFVTRLSMELMREGGSYSLSDKIMYGSDWHMPDMINDLDDYIDVMQQIFTESGSGLSDVKNRFFYENALKYLNLESYLSRAKYSMGESYCESVAKRVGLS
;
A
#
# COMPACT_ATOMS: atom_id res chain seq x y z
N MET A 1 19.87 1.97 -17.74
CA MET A 1 18.62 2.26 -17.02
C MET A 1 17.56 2.68 -18.02
N THR A 2 16.28 2.59 -17.66
CA THR A 2 15.23 3.31 -18.40
C THR A 2 15.29 4.78 -18.00
N ASP A 3 15.06 5.70 -18.93
CA ASP A 3 15.07 7.14 -18.64
C ASP A 3 13.71 7.63 -18.09
N LYS A 4 12.74 6.72 -17.99
CA LYS A 4 11.37 7.00 -17.56
C LYS A 4 10.76 5.82 -16.81
N ILE A 5 9.96 6.12 -15.79
CA ILE A 5 9.27 5.11 -14.98
C ILE A 5 7.88 5.59 -14.54
N ILE A 6 6.92 4.67 -14.49
CA ILE A 6 5.62 4.88 -13.85
C ILE A 6 5.50 3.83 -12.75
N ASP A 7 5.44 4.26 -11.50
CA ASP A 7 5.16 3.38 -10.36
C ASP A 7 3.66 3.32 -10.13
N LEU A 8 3.04 2.20 -10.52
CA LEU A 8 1.60 2.01 -10.44
C LEU A 8 1.09 1.69 -9.03
N HIS A 9 1.99 1.40 -8.09
CA HIS A 9 1.58 0.85 -6.81
C HIS A 9 2.28 1.60 -5.68
N THR A 10 1.69 2.74 -5.28
CA THR A 10 2.14 3.44 -4.07
C THR A 10 1.02 3.77 -3.10
N HIS A 11 1.39 3.96 -1.83
CA HIS A 11 0.52 4.26 -0.71
C HIS A 11 1.08 5.46 0.05
N VAL A 12 0.25 6.50 0.16
CA VAL A 12 0.59 7.77 0.77
C VAL A 12 -0.51 8.11 1.78
N PHE A 13 -0.51 7.39 2.89
CA PHE A 13 -1.44 7.63 3.98
C PHE A 13 -0.71 7.53 5.31
N ASN A 14 -1.28 8.14 6.34
CA ASN A 14 -0.76 8.10 7.71
C ASN A 14 -1.80 7.48 8.66
N SER A 15 -1.51 7.45 9.96
CA SER A 15 -2.39 6.81 10.96
C SER A 15 -3.83 7.35 10.98
N ALA A 16 -4.07 8.57 10.47
CA ALA A 16 -5.39 9.16 10.48
C ALA A 16 -6.34 8.58 9.39
N TYR A 17 -5.78 7.91 8.39
CA TYR A 17 -6.50 7.32 7.25
C TYR A 17 -6.99 5.91 7.51
N VAL A 18 -6.37 5.20 8.47
CA VAL A 18 -6.59 3.78 8.72
C VAL A 18 -7.05 3.54 10.16
N PRO A 19 -7.87 2.51 10.43
CA PRO A 19 -8.25 2.14 11.79
C PRO A 19 -7.10 1.38 12.47
N LEU A 20 -6.03 2.10 12.79
CA LEU A 20 -4.73 1.53 13.17
C LEU A 20 -4.83 0.53 14.34
N GLY A 21 -5.61 0.82 15.38
CA GLY A 21 -5.77 -0.10 16.51
C GLY A 21 -6.49 -1.40 16.13
N GLU A 22 -7.49 -1.35 15.26
CA GLU A 22 -8.17 -2.56 14.78
C GLU A 22 -7.26 -3.39 13.85
N ILE A 23 -6.42 -2.73 13.05
CA ILE A 23 -5.38 -3.38 12.22
C ILE A 23 -4.37 -4.11 13.09
N ILE A 24 -3.75 -3.39 14.03
CA ILE A 24 -2.75 -3.94 14.95
C ILE A 24 -3.35 -5.12 15.72
N ASN A 25 -4.62 -5.01 16.11
CA ASN A 25 -5.29 -6.08 16.85
C ASN A 25 -5.62 -7.30 15.98
N LYS A 26 -6.30 -7.11 14.85
CA LYS A 26 -6.87 -8.21 14.05
C LYS A 26 -5.86 -8.80 13.08
N SER A 27 -5.09 -7.96 12.39
CA SER A 27 -4.16 -8.41 11.35
C SER A 27 -2.81 -8.78 11.93
N TRP A 28 -2.33 -8.08 12.98
CA TRP A 28 -1.01 -8.37 13.57
C TRP A 28 -1.08 -9.23 14.84
N GLY A 29 -2.27 -9.43 15.41
CA GLY A 29 -2.48 -10.29 16.58
C GLY A 29 -2.05 -9.69 17.92
N ILE A 30 -1.78 -8.37 17.97
CA ILE A 30 -1.49 -7.69 19.24
C ILE A 30 -2.80 -7.57 20.05
N ASN A 31 -2.75 -7.79 21.36
CA ASN A 31 -3.95 -7.74 22.19
C ASN A 31 -4.63 -6.36 22.15
N ARG A 32 -5.95 -6.34 22.30
CA ARG A 32 -6.78 -5.15 22.12
C ARG A 32 -6.30 -3.95 22.97
N PRO A 33 -6.09 -4.05 24.30
CA PRO A 33 -5.59 -2.91 25.08
C PRO A 33 -4.29 -2.30 24.52
N THR A 34 -3.30 -3.13 24.20
CA THR A 34 -2.00 -2.68 23.67
C THR A 34 -2.17 -1.97 22.32
N ALA A 35 -2.98 -2.55 21.44
CA ALA A 35 -3.23 -2.01 20.11
C ALA A 35 -3.86 -0.60 20.16
N PHE A 36 -4.83 -0.39 21.04
CA PHE A 36 -5.52 0.89 21.19
C PHE A 36 -4.67 1.96 21.89
N ILE A 37 -3.80 1.56 22.83
CA ILE A 37 -2.81 2.48 23.42
C ILE A 37 -1.82 2.95 22.35
N LEU A 38 -1.34 2.03 21.50
CA LEU A 38 -0.45 2.39 20.39
C LEU A 38 -1.13 3.33 19.39
N GLU A 39 -2.38 3.06 19.02
CA GLU A 39 -3.17 3.96 18.17
C GLU A 39 -3.31 5.36 18.79
N LYS A 40 -3.60 5.47 20.09
CA LYS A 40 -3.70 6.77 20.79
C LYS A 40 -2.38 7.53 20.73
N LEU A 41 -1.27 6.85 21.05
CA LEU A 41 0.08 7.42 21.04
C LEU A 41 0.43 7.97 19.66
N VAL A 42 0.28 7.14 18.62
CA VAL A 42 0.61 7.50 17.23
C VAL A 42 -0.26 8.66 16.76
N ASN A 43 -1.57 8.62 17.02
CA ASN A 43 -2.48 9.68 16.59
C ASN A 43 -2.28 11.02 17.31
N ALA A 44 -1.81 11.01 18.56
CA ALA A 44 -1.48 12.24 19.28
C ALA A 44 -0.31 12.96 18.60
N ILE A 45 0.66 12.20 18.07
CA ILE A 45 1.85 12.71 17.40
C ILE A 45 1.55 13.07 15.93
N ALA A 46 0.93 12.15 15.17
CA ALA A 46 0.74 12.27 13.71
C ALA A 46 -0.05 13.51 13.27
N ARG A 47 -0.94 14.05 14.13
CA ARG A 47 -1.72 15.27 13.81
C ARG A 47 -0.90 16.56 13.83
N THR A 48 0.33 16.53 14.34
CA THR A 48 1.25 17.69 14.39
C THR A 48 2.27 17.68 13.25
N SER A 49 1.93 17.02 12.15
CA SER A 49 2.73 16.50 11.03
C SER A 49 3.76 17.40 10.32
N ASP A 50 4.01 18.60 10.83
CA ASP A 50 5.12 19.50 10.48
C ASP A 50 6.40 19.16 11.27
N LEU A 51 6.39 18.13 12.13
CA LEU A 51 7.59 17.67 12.83
C LEU A 51 8.65 17.22 11.81
N ASP A 52 9.89 17.68 11.99
CA ASP A 52 11.02 17.29 11.13
C ASP A 52 11.42 15.84 11.44
N TYR A 53 10.69 14.89 10.85
CA TYR A 53 11.01 13.46 10.94
C TYR A 53 12.39 13.16 10.36
N SER A 54 12.93 14.01 9.47
CA SER A 54 14.30 13.85 9.00
C SER A 54 15.29 13.97 10.16
N ARG A 55 15.02 14.78 11.19
CA ARG A 55 15.85 14.88 12.40
C ARG A 55 15.71 13.64 13.29
N ALA A 56 14.48 13.18 13.52
CA ALA A 56 14.19 11.99 14.32
C ALA A 56 14.87 10.74 13.72
N PHE A 57 14.86 10.60 12.40
CA PHE A 57 15.52 9.50 11.69
C PHE A 57 16.98 9.79 11.27
N LYS A 58 17.46 11.05 11.24
CA LYS A 58 18.90 11.36 11.01
C LYS A 58 19.78 10.89 12.17
N LEU A 59 19.26 10.92 13.40
CA LEU A 59 19.92 10.30 14.55
C LEU A 59 20.00 8.77 14.37
N ALA A 60 18.99 8.15 13.74
CA ALA A 60 19.00 6.74 13.31
C ALA A 60 20.05 6.43 12.25
N SER A 61 20.22 7.33 11.28
CA SER A 61 21.08 7.10 10.12
C SER A 61 22.58 7.07 10.45
N HIS A 62 22.98 7.62 11.61
CA HIS A 62 24.34 7.42 12.15
C HIS A 62 24.53 6.02 12.77
N GLY A 63 23.43 5.28 12.98
CA GLY A 63 23.34 3.88 13.36
C GLY A 63 23.20 2.91 12.17
N ARG A 64 23.77 3.23 11.01
CA ARG A 64 24.09 2.35 9.85
C ARG A 64 22.98 1.52 9.18
N LYS A 65 23.13 1.44 7.85
CA LYS A 65 22.75 0.35 6.91
C LYS A 65 23.33 -1.05 7.28
N SER A 66 23.43 -1.39 8.57
CA SER A 66 24.11 -2.60 9.04
C SER A 66 23.74 -2.96 10.48
N LEU A 67 22.49 -2.76 10.91
CA LEU A 67 21.97 -3.59 11.97
C LEU A 67 21.55 -4.91 11.32
N VAL A 68 22.51 -5.83 11.23
CA VAL A 68 22.20 -7.26 11.16
C VAL A 68 21.13 -7.52 12.23
N HIS A 69 20.10 -8.30 11.91
CA HIS A 69 18.92 -8.62 12.73
C HIS A 69 19.20 -9.17 14.16
N ASP A 70 20.43 -9.09 14.67
CA ASP A 70 20.92 -9.83 15.83
C ASP A 70 20.82 -9.08 17.17
N ASP A 71 20.51 -7.77 17.22
CA ASP A 71 20.26 -7.06 18.48
C ASP A 71 18.95 -6.27 18.50
N LEU A 72 17.84 -7.01 18.67
CA LEU A 72 16.49 -6.47 18.85
C LEU A 72 16.41 -5.41 19.95
N ASN A 73 17.17 -5.54 21.05
CA ASN A 73 17.10 -4.58 22.16
C ASN A 73 17.57 -3.20 21.73
N SER A 74 18.66 -3.13 20.96
CA SER A 74 19.20 -1.88 20.42
C SER A 74 18.21 -1.16 19.51
N GLN A 75 17.45 -1.90 18.71
CA GLN A 75 16.41 -1.33 17.84
C GLN A 75 15.25 -0.75 18.67
N TYR A 76 14.77 -1.46 19.68
CA TYR A 76 13.75 -0.92 20.58
C TYR A 76 14.23 0.31 21.36
N ASP A 77 15.50 0.33 21.80
CA ASP A 77 16.11 1.52 22.40
C ASP A 77 16.09 2.71 21.46
N PHE A 78 16.41 2.48 20.19
CA PHE A 78 16.38 3.51 19.16
C PHE A 78 14.97 4.06 18.92
N TYR A 79 13.97 3.19 18.69
CA TYR A 79 12.58 3.64 18.50
C TYR A 79 12.02 4.36 19.74
N SER A 80 12.40 3.91 20.94
CA SER A 80 12.01 4.60 22.18
C SER A 80 12.58 6.02 22.26
N GLU A 81 13.81 6.24 21.80
CA GLU A 81 14.44 7.56 21.75
C GLU A 81 13.75 8.48 20.74
N VAL A 82 13.40 7.94 19.57
CA VAL A 82 12.62 8.67 18.56
C VAL A 82 11.27 9.09 19.12
N LEU A 83 10.53 8.19 19.77
CA LEU A 83 9.25 8.56 20.38
C LEU A 83 9.42 9.58 21.50
N ASP A 84 10.44 9.43 22.35
CA ASP A 84 10.70 10.37 23.44
C ASP A 84 10.97 11.79 22.92
N ASP A 85 11.79 11.91 21.86
CA ASP A 85 12.04 13.18 21.17
C ASP A 85 10.78 13.75 20.52
N LEU A 86 10.01 12.93 19.78
CA LEU A 86 8.76 13.37 19.16
C LEU A 86 7.70 13.79 20.20
N CYS A 87 7.56 13.04 21.30
CA CYS A 87 6.70 13.41 22.42
C CYS A 87 7.11 14.76 23.00
N SER A 88 8.42 14.97 23.19
CA SER A 88 8.97 16.24 23.66
C SER A 88 8.63 17.39 22.72
N GLN A 89 8.75 17.18 21.40
CA GLN A 89 8.40 18.20 20.42
C GLN A 89 6.90 18.55 20.47
N VAL A 90 6.02 17.54 20.57
CA VAL A 90 4.57 17.76 20.70
C VAL A 90 4.22 18.53 21.97
N LEU A 91 4.78 18.16 23.13
CA LEU A 91 4.51 18.83 24.40
C LEU A 91 4.96 20.29 24.43
N ASN A 92 6.03 20.63 23.72
CA ASN A 92 6.58 21.98 23.65
C ASN A 92 5.99 22.81 22.50
N HIS A 93 5.13 22.24 21.65
CA HIS A 93 4.60 22.94 20.50
C HIS A 93 3.53 23.97 20.91
N PRO A 94 3.64 25.25 20.47
CA PRO A 94 2.75 26.34 20.92
C PRO A 94 1.25 26.11 20.67
N ASN A 95 0.90 25.27 19.69
CA ASN A 95 -0.49 24.97 19.32
C ASN A 95 -0.96 23.57 19.76
N ALA A 96 -0.22 22.86 20.63
CA ALA A 96 -0.49 21.45 20.94
C ALA A 96 -1.33 21.20 22.19
N SER A 97 -2.07 22.19 22.71
CA SER A 97 -2.74 22.10 24.01
C SER A 97 -3.74 20.95 24.16
N GLU A 98 -4.42 20.54 23.08
CA GLU A 98 -5.32 19.37 23.09
C GLU A 98 -4.54 18.06 22.97
N GLN A 99 -3.52 18.03 22.11
CA GLN A 99 -2.70 16.85 21.84
C GLN A 99 -1.81 16.51 23.03
N SER A 100 -1.32 17.52 23.76
CA SER A 100 -0.54 17.33 24.98
C SER A 100 -1.33 16.62 26.06
N LEU A 101 -2.62 16.93 26.23
CA LEU A 101 -3.46 16.25 27.21
C LEU A 101 -3.67 14.77 26.87
N VAL A 102 -4.02 14.48 25.60
CA VAL A 102 -4.20 13.10 25.13
C VAL A 102 -2.90 12.31 25.24
N LEU A 103 -1.77 12.93 24.92
CA LEU A 103 -0.45 12.32 25.03
C LEU A 103 -0.12 12.00 26.49
N THR A 104 -0.28 12.95 27.42
CA THR A 104 -0.03 12.73 28.86
C THR A 104 -0.89 11.59 29.39
N GLN A 105 -2.19 11.58 29.11
CA GLN A 105 -3.09 10.49 29.52
C GLN A 105 -2.67 9.14 28.94
N THR A 106 -2.20 9.12 27.69
CA THR A 106 -1.72 7.88 27.07
C THR A 106 -0.45 7.38 27.72
N LEU A 107 0.48 8.27 28.09
CA LEU A 107 1.70 7.90 28.82
C LEU A 107 1.39 7.38 30.23
N GLU A 108 0.42 7.98 30.94
CA GLU A 108 -0.08 7.47 32.23
C GLU A 108 -0.73 6.08 32.10
N GLU A 109 -1.51 5.84 31.04
CA GLU A 109 -2.06 4.51 30.74
C GLU A 109 -0.96 3.46 30.49
N ILE A 110 0.12 3.84 29.77
CA ILE A 110 1.27 2.97 29.55
C ILE A 110 1.98 2.70 30.89
N GLU A 111 2.19 3.73 31.71
CA GLU A 111 2.82 3.58 33.03
C GLU A 111 2.03 2.64 33.93
N PHE A 112 0.70 2.77 33.98
CA PHE A 112 -0.15 1.90 34.78
C PHE A 112 -0.08 0.42 34.37
N ILE A 113 0.08 0.12 33.08
CA ILE A 113 0.05 -1.26 32.56
C ILE A 113 1.46 -1.87 32.44
N TYR A 114 2.49 -1.05 32.24
CA TYR A 114 3.85 -1.48 31.89
C TYR A 114 4.95 -0.91 32.81
N GLY A 115 4.61 -0.05 33.77
CA GLY A 115 5.53 0.43 34.81
C GLY A 115 5.87 -0.65 35.84
N ASP A 116 6.97 -0.46 36.57
CA ASP A 116 7.39 -1.36 37.65
C ASP A 116 6.78 -0.93 38.99
N GLU A 117 6.36 -1.88 39.84
CA GLU A 117 5.82 -1.60 41.20
C GLU A 117 6.85 -0.91 42.13
N THR A 118 8.15 -0.99 41.83
CA THR A 118 9.24 -0.47 42.68
C THR A 118 9.63 0.99 42.41
N GLU A 119 8.97 1.68 41.47
CA GLU A 119 9.28 3.09 41.12
C GLU A 119 8.13 4.08 41.37
N VAL A 120 7.14 3.68 42.17
CA VAL A 120 5.89 4.44 42.42
C VAL A 120 6.10 5.72 43.26
N GLU A 121 7.26 5.92 43.89
CA GLU A 121 7.57 7.12 44.68
C GLU A 121 8.54 8.06 43.94
N ASP A 122 8.05 8.94 43.04
CA ASP A 122 8.58 10.33 42.85
C ASP A 122 7.90 11.14 41.71
N ILE A 123 6.60 11.01 41.41
CA ILE A 123 5.94 11.82 40.34
C ILE A 123 5.55 13.24 40.83
N HIS A 124 6.39 13.91 41.61
CA HIS A 124 6.16 15.32 42.02
C HIS A 124 7.36 16.25 41.83
N LYS A 125 8.39 15.84 41.07
CA LYS A 125 9.59 16.67 40.85
C LYS A 125 9.92 16.89 39.37
N GLY A 126 9.18 17.81 38.75
CA GLY A 126 9.64 18.60 37.61
C GLY A 126 9.75 17.88 36.25
N ILE A 127 9.40 18.61 35.20
CA ILE A 127 9.36 18.18 33.78
C ILE A 127 10.70 17.58 33.31
N GLY A 128 11.84 17.94 33.92
CA GLY A 128 13.17 17.46 33.52
C GLY A 128 13.51 16.01 33.89
N ASN A 129 12.88 15.42 34.92
CA ASN A 129 13.10 14.02 35.34
C ASN A 129 12.09 13.04 34.73
N LEU A 130 11.10 13.55 33.99
CA LEU A 130 10.06 12.75 33.34
C LEU A 130 10.66 11.93 32.17
N PHE A 131 11.57 12.53 31.39
CA PHE A 131 11.99 11.99 30.09
C PHE A 131 12.90 10.74 30.15
N SER A 132 13.79 10.58 31.15
CA SER A 132 14.57 9.34 31.26
C SER A 132 13.71 8.14 31.65
N LYS A 133 12.66 8.36 32.45
CA LYS A 133 11.69 7.32 32.85
C LYS A 133 10.73 7.00 31.69
N THR A 134 10.25 8.03 30.98
CA THR A 134 9.39 7.89 29.79
C THR A 134 10.06 7.04 28.71
N ARG A 135 11.35 7.22 28.45
CA ARG A 135 12.10 6.39 27.48
C ARG A 135 12.10 4.90 27.84
N ASN A 136 12.47 4.54 29.07
CA ASN A 136 12.50 3.14 29.51
C ASN A 136 11.10 2.49 29.48
N LEU A 137 10.08 3.25 29.86
CA LEU A 137 8.69 2.82 29.80
C LEU A 137 8.23 2.56 28.36
N LEU A 138 8.51 3.49 27.44
CA LEU A 138 8.20 3.35 26.01
C LEU A 138 8.92 2.13 25.41
N LYS A 139 10.21 1.92 25.73
CA LYS A 139 10.95 0.74 25.29
C LYS A 139 10.26 -0.55 25.73
N LYS A 140 9.95 -0.69 27.03
CA LYS A 140 9.27 -1.88 27.58
C LYS A 140 7.92 -2.12 26.89
N PHE A 141 7.16 -1.05 26.68
CA PHE A 141 5.90 -1.08 25.95
C PHE A 141 6.06 -1.61 24.52
N LEU A 142 6.97 -1.02 23.74
CA LEU A 142 7.24 -1.44 22.36
C LEU A 142 7.74 -2.89 22.27
N MET A 143 8.69 -3.28 23.14
CA MET A 143 9.18 -4.66 23.23
C MET A 143 8.05 -5.65 23.50
N LYS A 144 7.19 -5.36 24.47
CA LYS A 144 6.07 -6.24 24.81
C LYS A 144 5.00 -6.28 23.71
N ALA A 145 4.84 -5.19 22.96
CA ALA A 145 3.91 -5.13 21.84
C ALA A 145 4.41 -5.93 20.61
N PHE A 146 5.70 -5.82 20.24
CA PHE A 146 6.19 -6.29 18.94
C PHE A 146 7.11 -7.51 18.98
N SER A 147 7.73 -7.87 20.11
CA SER A 147 8.71 -8.98 20.18
C SER A 147 8.17 -10.36 19.78
N LYS A 148 6.85 -10.56 19.88
CA LYS A 148 6.16 -11.82 19.50
C LYS A 148 5.41 -11.72 18.17
N VAL A 149 5.48 -10.56 17.53
CA VAL A 149 4.83 -10.33 16.25
C VAL A 149 5.81 -10.75 15.17
N GLU A 150 5.35 -11.61 14.27
CA GLU A 150 6.03 -11.96 13.03
C GLU A 150 6.40 -10.67 12.27
N GLN A 151 7.67 -10.50 11.88
CA GLN A 151 8.17 -9.23 11.31
C GLN A 151 7.84 -8.01 12.19
N GLY A 152 7.98 -8.16 13.51
CA GLY A 152 7.59 -7.13 14.48
C GLY A 152 8.35 -5.81 14.31
N ILE A 153 9.60 -5.87 13.83
CA ILE A 153 10.42 -4.67 13.57
C ILE A 153 9.92 -3.92 12.33
N ASP A 154 9.64 -4.61 11.23
CA ASP A 154 9.12 -3.97 10.00
C ASP A 154 7.75 -3.32 10.25
N LYS A 155 6.91 -3.98 11.05
CA LYS A 155 5.63 -3.40 11.50
C LYS A 155 5.83 -2.20 12.43
N LEU A 156 6.87 -2.20 13.24
CA LEU A 156 7.21 -1.05 14.08
C LEU A 156 7.68 0.12 13.21
N ASP A 157 8.56 -0.11 12.24
CA ASP A 157 8.96 0.89 11.23
C ASP A 157 7.77 1.49 10.50
N PHE A 158 6.84 0.63 10.08
CA PHE A 158 5.59 1.05 9.47
C PHE A 158 4.79 1.97 10.40
N VAL A 159 4.58 1.60 11.66
CA VAL A 159 3.87 2.46 12.64
C VAL A 159 4.55 3.82 12.77
N PHE A 160 5.87 3.85 12.78
CA PHE A 160 6.63 5.08 12.95
C PHE A 160 6.56 5.98 11.72
N LYS A 161 6.61 5.41 10.52
CA LYS A 161 6.41 6.21 9.32
C LYS A 161 4.96 6.69 9.15
N MET A 162 4.00 5.98 9.71
CA MET A 162 2.60 6.44 9.81
C MET A 162 2.42 7.66 10.72
N LEU A 163 3.48 8.15 11.38
CA LEU A 163 3.51 9.45 12.05
C LEU A 163 3.69 10.60 11.05
N CYS A 164 4.25 10.36 9.87
CA CYS A 164 4.61 11.40 8.92
C CYS A 164 3.38 12.06 8.25
N SER A 165 3.50 13.33 7.85
CA SER A 165 2.54 13.96 6.95
C SER A 165 2.53 13.28 5.59
N GLU A 166 1.39 13.33 4.93
CA GLU A 166 1.23 12.89 3.55
C GLU A 166 2.17 13.66 2.60
N THR A 167 2.42 14.96 2.87
CA THR A 167 3.38 15.78 2.12
C THR A 167 4.81 15.30 2.30
N TYR A 168 5.24 15.00 3.53
CA TYR A 168 6.57 14.46 3.78
C TYR A 168 6.78 13.12 3.06
N LEU A 169 5.79 12.22 3.13
CA LEU A 169 5.85 10.92 2.44
C LEU A 169 6.01 11.11 0.92
N VAL A 170 5.24 12.02 0.31
CA VAL A 170 5.37 12.34 -1.12
C VAL A 170 6.72 12.95 -1.45
N ASP A 171 7.25 13.85 -0.61
CA ASP A 171 8.55 14.47 -0.86
C ASP A 171 9.70 13.48 -0.72
N GLN A 172 9.62 12.49 0.19
CA GLN A 172 10.58 11.39 0.24
C GLN A 172 10.56 10.59 -1.06
N LEU A 173 9.37 10.18 -1.49
CA LEU A 173 9.18 9.38 -2.70
C LEU A 173 9.66 10.13 -3.95
N ARG A 174 9.27 11.41 -4.09
CA ARG A 174 9.73 12.31 -5.16
C ARG A 174 11.24 12.50 -5.13
N GLY A 175 11.82 12.71 -3.94
CA GLY A 175 13.26 12.89 -3.79
C GLY A 175 14.04 11.69 -4.32
N TYR A 176 13.56 10.49 -3.98
CA TYR A 176 14.12 9.24 -4.50
C TYR A 176 14.00 9.16 -6.03
N TYR A 177 12.78 9.21 -6.58
CA TYR A 177 12.55 9.04 -8.02
C TYR A 177 13.21 10.15 -8.85
N LYS A 178 13.24 11.39 -8.34
CA LYS A 178 13.92 12.52 -8.99
C LYS A 178 15.43 12.32 -9.06
N SER A 179 16.03 11.69 -8.07
CA SER A 179 17.47 11.41 -8.07
C SER A 179 17.89 10.43 -9.18
N GLN A 180 16.98 9.51 -9.56
CA GLN A 180 17.25 8.48 -10.57
C GLN A 180 16.73 8.83 -11.98
N TYR A 181 15.55 9.47 -12.06
CA TYR A 181 14.82 9.70 -13.33
C TYR A 181 14.57 11.18 -13.64
N THR A 182 15.18 12.09 -12.89
CA THR A 182 15.01 13.54 -13.05
C THR A 182 13.53 13.96 -12.92
N GLU A 183 12.84 14.33 -14.00
CA GLU A 183 11.40 14.64 -13.97
C GLU A 183 10.56 13.59 -14.73
N ASN A 184 11.18 12.58 -15.32
CA ASN A 184 10.53 11.57 -16.15
C ASN A 184 9.94 10.41 -15.32
N TYR A 185 9.23 10.75 -14.24
CA TYR A 185 8.56 9.75 -13.42
C TYR A 185 7.13 10.16 -13.10
N LEU A 186 6.28 9.17 -12.88
CA LEU A 186 4.90 9.35 -12.44
C LEU A 186 4.59 8.32 -11.35
N LEU A 187 3.91 8.77 -10.30
CA LEU A 187 3.59 7.97 -9.13
C LEU A 187 2.08 7.81 -9.04
N ILE A 188 1.60 6.59 -8.87
CA ILE A 188 0.18 6.31 -8.67
C ILE A 188 -0.06 5.97 -7.21
N HIS A 189 -0.78 6.84 -6.51
CA HIS A 189 -1.21 6.58 -5.15
C HIS A 189 -2.55 5.84 -5.14
N LEU A 190 -2.59 4.68 -4.50
CA LEU A 190 -3.79 3.90 -4.30
C LEU A 190 -4.34 4.10 -2.88
N MET A 191 -5.52 4.71 -2.77
CA MET A 191 -6.20 4.83 -1.47
C MET A 191 -6.73 3.47 -0.99
N MET A 192 -7.01 3.37 0.32
CA MET A 192 -7.68 2.22 0.92
C MET A 192 -8.77 2.65 1.89
N ASP A 193 -9.98 2.12 1.73
CA ASP A 193 -11.13 2.38 2.60
C ASP A 193 -11.34 1.23 3.59
N MET A 194 -10.73 1.38 4.77
CA MET A 194 -10.63 0.31 5.77
C MET A 194 -11.67 0.37 6.89
N GLN A 195 -12.47 1.43 6.97
CA GLN A 195 -13.34 1.66 8.12
C GLN A 195 -14.32 0.50 8.35
N TYR A 196 -15.11 0.17 7.32
CA TYR A 196 -16.16 -0.85 7.41
C TYR A 196 -15.63 -2.28 7.42
N PRO A 197 -14.62 -2.64 6.61
CA PRO A 197 -13.94 -3.93 6.73
C PRO A 197 -13.52 -4.24 8.17
N PHE A 198 -12.80 -3.31 8.81
CA PHE A 198 -12.31 -3.51 10.18
C PHE A 198 -13.38 -3.27 11.26
N ASN A 199 -14.63 -2.97 10.89
CA ASN A 199 -15.73 -2.60 11.80
C ASN A 199 -15.34 -1.43 12.74
N ALA A 200 -14.53 -0.51 12.25
CA ALA A 200 -14.11 0.66 12.99
C ALA A 200 -15.30 1.62 13.15
N LYS A 201 -15.63 1.95 14.41
CA LYS A 201 -16.77 2.83 14.73
C LYS A 201 -16.61 4.23 14.16
N LYS A 202 -15.37 4.74 14.14
CA LYS A 202 -15.05 6.09 13.68
C LYS A 202 -13.62 6.14 13.16
N MET A 203 -13.43 6.83 12.06
CA MET A 203 -12.11 7.20 11.54
C MET A 203 -11.69 8.57 12.06
N LYS A 204 -10.38 8.83 12.12
CA LYS A 204 -9.86 10.16 12.44
C LYS A 204 -10.11 11.17 11.33
N LEU A 205 -10.09 10.70 10.08
CA LEU A 205 -10.52 11.42 8.89
C LEU A 205 -11.59 10.60 8.19
N ASP A 206 -12.77 11.18 7.99
CA ASP A 206 -13.81 10.55 7.18
C ASP A 206 -13.35 10.38 5.73
N PHE A 207 -13.62 9.21 5.15
CA PHE A 207 -13.12 8.86 3.82
C PHE A 207 -13.63 9.82 2.74
N ASP A 208 -14.94 10.06 2.73
CA ASP A 208 -15.61 10.76 1.64
C ASP A 208 -15.38 12.29 1.77
N SER A 209 -15.49 12.83 2.99
CA SER A 209 -15.46 14.27 3.25
C SER A 209 -14.08 14.85 3.60
N GLU A 210 -13.12 14.03 4.04
CA GLU A 210 -11.80 14.52 4.46
C GLU A 210 -10.63 13.87 3.70
N GLN A 211 -10.62 12.54 3.55
CA GLN A 211 -9.49 11.85 2.91
C GLN A 211 -9.40 12.15 1.41
N ILE A 212 -10.51 12.06 0.66
CA ILE A 212 -10.54 12.37 -0.77
C ILE A 212 -10.09 13.81 -1.05
N PRO A 213 -10.64 14.87 -0.41
CA PRO A 213 -10.16 16.25 -0.63
C PRO A 213 -8.71 16.48 -0.21
N ARG A 214 -8.19 15.76 0.79
CA ARG A 214 -6.77 15.81 1.15
C ARG A 214 -5.89 15.22 0.04
N MET A 215 -6.26 14.06 -0.49
CA MET A 215 -5.51 13.41 -1.57
C MET A 215 -5.54 14.23 -2.87
N LYS A 216 -6.66 14.90 -3.17
CA LYS A 216 -6.71 15.91 -4.24
C LYS A 216 -5.65 17.00 -4.04
N ARG A 217 -5.63 17.63 -2.86
CA ARG A 217 -4.66 18.69 -2.54
C ARG A 217 -3.23 18.19 -2.64
N LEU A 218 -2.96 16.98 -2.17
CA LEU A 218 -1.64 16.37 -2.23
C LEU A 218 -1.18 16.12 -3.68
N ALA A 219 -2.06 15.61 -4.55
CA ALA A 219 -1.76 15.46 -5.97
C ALA A 219 -1.47 16.82 -6.62
N MET A 220 -2.21 17.88 -6.28
CA MET A 220 -1.90 19.24 -6.77
C MET A 220 -0.53 19.74 -6.28
N LEU A 221 -0.19 19.52 -5.00
CA LEU A 221 1.11 19.89 -4.42
C LEU A 221 2.28 19.09 -5.01
N SER A 222 2.03 17.92 -5.57
CA SER A 222 3.05 17.10 -6.23
C SER A 222 3.54 17.70 -7.56
N GLU A 223 2.90 18.76 -8.05
CA GLU A 223 3.20 19.39 -9.34
C GLU A 223 3.12 18.39 -10.50
N GLY A 224 2.09 17.53 -10.48
CA GLY A 224 1.81 16.54 -11.52
C GLY A 224 2.67 15.28 -11.46
N SER A 225 3.47 15.07 -10.42
CA SER A 225 4.23 13.82 -10.25
C SER A 225 3.41 12.69 -9.61
N LEU A 226 2.24 13.00 -9.04
CA LEU A 226 1.37 12.06 -8.33
C LEU A 226 -0.05 12.09 -8.90
N ILE A 227 -0.58 10.92 -9.28
CA ILE A 227 -1.99 10.71 -9.63
C ILE A 227 -2.63 9.82 -8.56
N GLY A 228 -3.84 10.17 -8.11
CA GLY A 228 -4.59 9.39 -7.11
C GLY A 228 -5.58 8.40 -7.73
N PHE A 229 -5.71 7.25 -7.09
CA PHE A 229 -6.85 6.33 -7.22
C PHE A 229 -7.63 6.36 -5.90
N SER A 230 -8.96 6.49 -5.99
CA SER A 230 -9.83 6.35 -4.82
C SER A 230 -9.98 4.87 -4.44
N ALA A 231 -10.55 4.58 -3.28
CA ALA A 231 -10.90 3.22 -2.88
C ALA A 231 -12.39 2.99 -3.06
N PHE A 232 -12.75 1.85 -3.65
CA PHE A 232 -14.13 1.37 -3.64
C PHE A 232 -14.26 0.19 -2.68
N CYS A 233 -14.98 0.40 -1.57
CA CYS A 233 -15.29 -0.65 -0.59
C CYS A 233 -16.79 -0.97 -0.65
N PRO A 234 -17.18 -2.14 -1.18
CA PRO A 234 -18.59 -2.58 -1.20
C PRO A 234 -19.23 -2.61 0.20
N LEU A 235 -18.45 -2.95 1.23
CA LEU A 235 -18.93 -2.99 2.61
C LEU A 235 -19.34 -1.61 3.15
N ARG A 236 -18.73 -0.50 2.67
CA ARG A 236 -19.21 0.86 3.00
C ARG A 236 -20.60 1.07 2.45
N ALA A 237 -20.80 0.78 1.17
CA ALA A 237 -22.10 0.96 0.51
C ALA A 237 -23.18 0.09 1.18
N TYR A 238 -22.85 -1.17 1.48
CA TYR A 238 -23.74 -2.09 2.19
C TYR A 238 -24.12 -1.58 3.58
N LYS A 239 -23.13 -1.20 4.41
CA LYS A 239 -23.38 -0.76 5.79
C LYS A 239 -24.12 0.58 5.86
N LYS A 240 -23.89 1.47 4.88
CA LYS A 240 -24.65 2.72 4.74
C LYS A 240 -26.01 2.53 4.03
N ARG A 241 -26.29 1.34 3.48
CA ARG A 241 -27.50 1.01 2.70
C ARG A 241 -27.71 1.95 1.50
N LEU A 242 -26.63 2.21 0.77
CA LEU A 242 -26.67 3.11 -0.36
C LEU A 242 -27.51 2.53 -1.51
N SER A 243 -28.28 3.38 -2.19
CA SER A 243 -28.90 3.04 -3.47
C SER A 243 -27.88 2.97 -4.61
N ALA A 244 -28.28 2.46 -5.78
CA ALA A 244 -27.42 2.46 -6.96
C ALA A 244 -26.99 3.88 -7.36
N GLU A 245 -27.91 4.85 -7.29
CA GLU A 245 -27.64 6.25 -7.58
C GLU A 245 -26.64 6.86 -6.58
N GLU A 246 -26.74 6.52 -5.30
CA GLU A 246 -25.80 6.98 -4.28
C GLU A 246 -24.41 6.35 -4.43
N ILE A 247 -24.34 5.09 -4.87
CA ILE A 247 -23.08 4.42 -5.23
C ILE A 247 -22.41 5.15 -6.40
N ILE A 248 -23.16 5.42 -7.47
CA ILE A 248 -22.67 6.15 -8.65
C ILE A 248 -22.23 7.56 -8.25
N SER A 249 -23.05 8.29 -7.48
CA SER A 249 -22.72 9.64 -7.00
C SER A 249 -21.41 9.68 -6.21
N ARG A 250 -21.13 8.64 -5.41
CA ARG A 250 -19.86 8.51 -4.67
C ARG A 250 -18.66 8.25 -5.60
N VAL A 251 -18.85 7.43 -6.64
CA VAL A 251 -17.84 7.19 -7.69
C VAL A 251 -17.55 8.48 -8.43
N GLU A 252 -18.57 9.18 -8.91
CA GLU A 252 -18.45 10.48 -9.58
C GLU A 252 -17.78 11.54 -8.71
N THR A 253 -18.10 11.59 -7.40
CA THR A 253 -17.47 12.50 -6.45
C THR A 253 -15.96 12.26 -6.36
N SER A 254 -15.53 10.99 -6.36
CA SER A 254 -14.10 10.65 -6.38
C SER A 254 -13.44 11.09 -7.69
N LEU A 255 -14.08 10.85 -8.83
CA LEU A 255 -13.56 11.28 -10.14
C LEU A 255 -13.50 12.81 -10.27
N ALA A 256 -14.50 13.52 -9.77
CA ALA A 256 -14.53 14.99 -9.69
C ALA A 256 -13.47 15.54 -8.73
N ALA A 257 -12.96 14.74 -7.80
CA ALA A 257 -11.81 15.08 -6.97
C ALA A 257 -10.46 14.87 -7.68
N GLY A 258 -10.45 14.48 -8.97
CA GLY A 258 -9.23 14.32 -9.76
C GLY A 258 -8.62 12.91 -9.71
N MET A 259 -9.38 11.92 -9.22
CA MET A 259 -8.94 10.53 -9.17
C MET A 259 -8.98 9.91 -10.57
N CYS A 260 -7.94 9.14 -10.90
CA CYS A 260 -7.82 8.46 -12.19
C CYS A 260 -8.72 7.22 -12.26
N GLY A 261 -8.76 6.46 -11.17
CA GLY A 261 -9.51 5.21 -11.08
C GLY A 261 -9.75 4.78 -9.64
N PHE A 262 -9.95 3.49 -9.44
CA PHE A 262 -10.30 2.92 -8.14
C PHE A 262 -9.44 1.70 -7.76
N LYS A 263 -8.96 1.65 -6.52
CA LYS A 263 -8.47 0.42 -5.88
C LYS A 263 -9.66 -0.38 -5.33
N PHE A 264 -9.76 -1.64 -5.74
CA PHE A 264 -10.67 -2.64 -5.21
C PHE A 264 -9.83 -3.68 -4.45
N TYR A 265 -10.12 -3.93 -3.17
CA TYR A 265 -9.21 -4.69 -2.31
C TYR A 265 -9.89 -5.91 -1.66
N PRO A 266 -10.00 -7.04 -2.38
CA PRO A 266 -10.71 -8.22 -1.89
C PRO A 266 -10.27 -8.78 -0.52
N PRO A 267 -8.99 -8.69 -0.11
CA PRO A 267 -8.58 -9.12 1.24
C PRO A 267 -9.28 -8.40 2.40
N MET A 268 -10.04 -7.34 2.13
CA MET A 268 -10.93 -6.69 3.10
C MET A 268 -12.29 -7.39 3.31
N GLY A 269 -12.46 -8.61 2.79
CA GLY A 269 -13.61 -9.46 3.11
C GLY A 269 -14.77 -9.37 2.12
N TYR A 270 -14.47 -9.08 0.85
CA TYR A 270 -15.44 -9.06 -0.25
C TYR A 270 -14.78 -9.54 -1.54
N ARG A 271 -15.56 -9.97 -2.52
CA ARG A 271 -15.09 -10.45 -3.83
C ARG A 271 -15.59 -9.55 -4.96
N PRO A 272 -14.91 -9.53 -6.13
CA PRO A 272 -15.41 -8.81 -7.30
C PRO A 272 -16.65 -9.46 -7.94
N CYS A 273 -16.86 -10.75 -7.70
CA CYS A 273 -17.99 -11.53 -8.17
C CYS A 273 -18.12 -12.77 -7.27
N GLU A 274 -19.30 -13.40 -7.27
CA GLU A 274 -19.58 -14.60 -6.47
C GLU A 274 -19.39 -14.36 -4.96
N ASN A 275 -19.93 -13.25 -4.47
CA ASN A 275 -19.96 -12.97 -3.04
C ASN A 275 -20.90 -13.95 -2.31
N ASP A 276 -20.38 -14.69 -1.32
CA ASP A 276 -21.17 -15.67 -0.57
C ASP A 276 -22.24 -15.01 0.32
N ALA A 277 -21.85 -13.94 1.02
CA ALA A 277 -22.74 -13.11 1.83
C ALA A 277 -22.04 -11.78 2.22
N PRO A 278 -22.80 -10.71 2.48
CA PRO A 278 -24.22 -10.56 2.17
C PRO A 278 -24.47 -10.52 0.65
N LEU A 279 -25.60 -11.07 0.18
CA LEU A 279 -25.93 -11.17 -1.24
C LEU A 279 -26.02 -9.78 -1.92
N GLU A 280 -26.35 -8.77 -1.12
CA GLU A 280 -26.37 -7.36 -1.53
C GLU A 280 -25.00 -6.86 -2.00
N LEU A 281 -23.88 -7.48 -1.59
CA LEU A 281 -22.56 -7.13 -2.11
C LEU A 281 -22.45 -7.37 -3.61
N GLU A 282 -23.07 -8.43 -4.13
CA GLU A 282 -23.02 -8.73 -5.56
C GLU A 282 -23.66 -7.59 -6.37
N ALA A 283 -24.85 -7.15 -5.97
CA ALA A 283 -25.54 -6.02 -6.60
C ALA A 283 -24.76 -4.71 -6.50
N ILE A 284 -24.12 -4.45 -5.34
CA ILE A 284 -23.24 -3.28 -5.16
C ILE A 284 -22.03 -3.34 -6.09
N THR A 285 -21.40 -4.51 -6.22
CA THR A 285 -20.27 -4.69 -7.14
C THR A 285 -20.69 -4.58 -8.60
N ASP A 286 -21.85 -5.12 -8.99
CA ASP A 286 -22.39 -4.99 -10.34
C ASP A 286 -22.56 -3.51 -10.72
N VAL A 287 -23.24 -2.70 -9.88
CA VAL A 287 -23.39 -1.25 -10.12
C VAL A 287 -22.05 -0.55 -10.31
N PHE A 288 -21.05 -0.88 -9.48
CA PHE A 288 -19.73 -0.28 -9.55
C PHE A 288 -18.96 -0.65 -10.82
N PHE A 289 -18.92 -1.94 -11.17
CA PHE A 289 -18.17 -2.42 -12.32
C PHE A 289 -18.84 -2.01 -13.64
N ASP A 290 -20.17 -2.05 -13.73
CA ASP A 290 -20.92 -1.56 -14.90
C ASP A 290 -20.64 -0.08 -15.16
N TYR A 291 -20.59 0.74 -14.10
CA TYR A 291 -20.22 2.14 -14.23
C TYR A 291 -18.77 2.30 -14.72
N CYS A 292 -17.82 1.56 -14.14
CA CYS A 292 -16.42 1.67 -14.53
C CYS A 292 -16.17 1.22 -15.98
N GLU A 293 -16.81 0.13 -16.43
CA GLU A 293 -16.72 -0.36 -17.80
C GLU A 293 -17.30 0.66 -18.79
N SER A 294 -18.53 1.14 -18.54
CA SER A 294 -19.22 2.08 -19.44
C SER A 294 -18.51 3.44 -19.59
N HIS A 295 -17.68 3.82 -18.61
CA HIS A 295 -16.94 5.09 -18.60
C HIS A 295 -15.42 4.89 -18.81
N ALA A 296 -14.98 3.67 -19.11
CA ALA A 296 -13.57 3.30 -19.30
C ALA A 296 -12.68 3.80 -18.14
N ILE A 297 -13.11 3.55 -16.90
CA ILE A 297 -12.41 3.94 -15.67
C ILE A 297 -11.50 2.79 -15.20
N PRO A 298 -10.19 3.02 -15.04
CA PRO A 298 -9.26 2.00 -14.57
C PRO A 298 -9.55 1.53 -13.14
N ILE A 299 -9.38 0.22 -12.93
CA ILE A 299 -9.45 -0.42 -11.63
C ILE A 299 -8.11 -1.09 -11.33
N PHE A 300 -7.64 -0.94 -10.10
CA PHE A 300 -6.50 -1.67 -9.56
C PHE A 300 -7.00 -2.66 -8.52
N THR A 301 -6.61 -3.93 -8.60
CA THR A 301 -6.96 -4.93 -7.58
C THR A 301 -5.74 -5.56 -6.95
N HIS A 302 -5.83 -5.87 -5.66
CA HIS A 302 -4.89 -6.82 -5.04
C HIS A 302 -5.06 -8.21 -5.64
N CYS A 303 -3.96 -8.92 -5.91
CA CYS A 303 -4.00 -10.28 -6.42
C CYS A 303 -2.83 -11.14 -5.91
N THR A 304 -2.86 -11.49 -4.64
CA THR A 304 -2.09 -12.61 -4.05
C THR A 304 -2.98 -13.32 -3.03
N PRO A 305 -2.68 -14.55 -2.62
CA PRO A 305 -3.51 -15.28 -1.66
C PRO A 305 -3.46 -14.72 -0.22
N ALA A 306 -2.64 -13.70 0.04
CA ALA A 306 -2.45 -13.06 1.34
C ALA A 306 -2.38 -11.53 1.17
N GLY A 307 -2.30 -10.77 2.25
CA GLY A 307 -2.12 -9.32 2.18
C GLY A 307 -2.58 -8.64 3.45
N PHE A 308 -3.09 -7.41 3.32
CA PHE A 308 -3.65 -6.68 4.45
C PHE A 308 -5.08 -7.15 4.77
N GLU A 309 -5.14 -8.34 5.34
CA GLU A 309 -6.36 -9.12 5.55
C GLU A 309 -7.18 -8.62 6.74
N VAL A 310 -8.50 -8.57 6.55
CA VAL A 310 -9.45 -8.33 7.66
C VAL A 310 -9.58 -9.54 8.57
N GLU A 311 -9.42 -10.74 8.01
CA GLU A 311 -9.30 -12.01 8.72
C GLU A 311 -8.03 -12.72 8.24
N LYS A 312 -6.94 -12.63 9.04
CA LYS A 312 -5.62 -13.18 8.70
C LYS A 312 -5.72 -14.66 8.30
N GLY A 313 -5.15 -15.00 7.14
CA GLY A 313 -5.08 -16.36 6.61
C GLY A 313 -6.41 -16.89 6.04
N LYS A 314 -7.40 -16.01 5.80
CA LYS A 314 -8.71 -16.38 5.28
C LYS A 314 -9.16 -15.44 4.18
N SER A 315 -9.21 -14.16 4.50
CA SER A 315 -9.79 -13.15 3.60
C SER A 315 -8.94 -12.89 2.35
N GLY A 316 -7.64 -13.22 2.39
CA GLY A 316 -6.75 -13.13 1.21
C GLY A 316 -7.23 -13.97 0.02
N ALA A 317 -7.87 -15.12 0.27
CA ALA A 317 -8.39 -15.99 -0.79
C ALA A 317 -9.49 -15.32 -1.65
N ASN A 318 -10.12 -14.24 -1.17
CA ASN A 318 -11.07 -13.46 -1.97
C ASN A 318 -10.42 -12.77 -3.18
N ALA A 319 -9.09 -12.64 -3.20
CA ALA A 319 -8.32 -12.09 -4.32
C ALA A 319 -8.04 -13.12 -5.43
N HIS A 320 -8.57 -14.35 -5.31
CA HIS A 320 -8.35 -15.40 -6.30
C HIS A 320 -8.80 -14.96 -7.71
N PRO A 321 -7.94 -15.10 -8.76
CA PRO A 321 -8.26 -14.71 -10.13
C PRO A 321 -9.56 -15.29 -10.69
N LYS A 322 -9.98 -16.47 -10.21
CA LYS A 322 -11.28 -17.08 -10.57
C LYS A 322 -12.48 -16.14 -10.36
N TYR A 323 -12.49 -15.34 -9.28
CA TYR A 323 -13.58 -14.40 -9.04
C TYR A 323 -13.52 -13.21 -10.01
N TRP A 324 -12.32 -12.88 -10.47
CA TRP A 324 -12.11 -11.88 -11.50
C TRP A 324 -12.43 -12.38 -12.90
N GLN A 325 -12.17 -13.66 -13.21
CA GLN A 325 -12.67 -14.31 -14.42
C GLN A 325 -14.19 -14.18 -14.49
N ALA A 326 -14.91 -14.59 -13.43
CA ALA A 326 -16.37 -14.46 -13.38
C ALA A 326 -16.84 -13.01 -13.55
N ARG A 327 -16.06 -12.03 -13.06
CA ARG A 327 -16.33 -10.60 -13.29
C ARG A 327 -16.07 -10.18 -14.73
N LEU A 328 -14.97 -10.60 -15.34
CA LEU A 328 -14.62 -10.28 -16.72
C LEU A 328 -15.53 -10.99 -17.74
N ASP A 329 -16.13 -12.13 -17.38
CA ASP A 329 -17.19 -12.76 -18.17
C ASP A 329 -18.45 -11.88 -18.24
N LYS A 330 -18.76 -11.14 -17.16
CA LYS A 330 -19.87 -10.17 -17.11
C LYS A 330 -19.51 -8.83 -17.74
N ASN A 331 -18.28 -8.36 -17.51
CA ASN A 331 -17.78 -7.04 -17.90
C ASN A 331 -16.43 -7.18 -18.65
N PRO A 332 -16.42 -7.67 -19.90
CA PRO A 332 -15.20 -8.04 -20.62
C PRO A 332 -14.31 -6.86 -21.04
N ASN A 333 -14.83 -5.64 -20.98
CA ASN A 333 -14.11 -4.42 -21.36
C ASN A 333 -13.61 -3.61 -20.15
N LEU A 334 -13.67 -4.17 -18.93
CA LEU A 334 -13.06 -3.54 -17.76
C LEU A 334 -11.57 -3.26 -17.99
N ILE A 335 -11.14 -2.06 -17.63
CA ILE A 335 -9.73 -1.72 -17.54
C ILE A 335 -9.24 -2.13 -16.16
N LEU A 336 -8.52 -3.24 -16.06
CA LEU A 336 -8.17 -3.88 -14.80
C LEU A 336 -6.66 -4.12 -14.71
N CYS A 337 -6.04 -3.81 -13.57
CA CYS A 337 -4.69 -4.22 -13.23
C CYS A 337 -4.69 -5.13 -12.01
N PHE A 338 -4.13 -6.33 -12.16
CA PHE A 338 -3.83 -7.25 -11.07
C PHE A 338 -2.50 -6.87 -10.38
N GLY A 339 -2.62 -6.27 -9.21
CA GLY A 339 -1.51 -5.97 -8.33
C GLY A 339 -0.78 -7.23 -7.86
N HIS A 340 0.55 -7.15 -7.82
CA HIS A 340 1.51 -8.23 -7.54
C HIS A 340 1.45 -9.43 -8.52
N ALA A 341 0.55 -9.41 -9.49
CA ALA A 341 0.38 -10.41 -10.53
C ALA A 341 0.26 -11.87 -10.03
N GLY A 342 -0.19 -12.14 -8.81
CA GLY A 342 -0.22 -13.48 -8.21
C GLY A 342 0.94 -13.78 -7.25
N GLY A 343 1.95 -12.91 -7.17
CA GLY A 343 3.06 -12.97 -6.22
C GLY A 343 4.04 -14.12 -6.47
N GLY A 344 4.96 -14.30 -5.52
CA GLY A 344 5.88 -15.44 -5.47
C GLY A 344 5.36 -16.55 -4.55
N ARG A 345 6.24 -17.09 -3.70
CA ARG A 345 5.92 -18.20 -2.80
C ARG A 345 5.13 -17.71 -1.61
N ARG A 346 3.92 -18.24 -1.40
CA ARG A 346 3.03 -17.83 -0.30
C ARG A 346 2.36 -19.04 0.31
N ILE A 347 1.95 -18.94 1.57
CA ILE A 347 1.09 -19.93 2.22
C ILE A 347 -0.36 -19.46 2.11
N ALA A 348 -1.23 -20.30 1.54
CA ALA A 348 -2.64 -20.06 1.36
C ALA A 348 -3.43 -21.27 1.88
N GLU A 349 -4.33 -21.07 2.85
CA GLU A 349 -5.15 -22.16 3.43
C GLU A 349 -4.35 -23.38 3.92
N GLY A 350 -3.08 -23.19 4.30
CA GLY A 350 -2.17 -24.25 4.75
C GLY A 350 -1.38 -24.95 3.63
N GLU A 351 -1.56 -24.53 2.37
CA GLU A 351 -0.81 -25.03 1.22
C GLU A 351 0.16 -23.98 0.69
N GLU A 352 1.30 -24.43 0.15
CA GLU A 352 2.26 -23.54 -0.51
C GLU A 352 1.84 -23.28 -1.96
N VAL A 353 1.67 -22.01 -2.29
CA VAL A 353 1.39 -21.50 -3.64
C VAL A 353 2.67 -20.88 -4.19
N GLN A 354 3.13 -21.34 -5.35
CA GLN A 354 4.43 -20.94 -5.91
C GLN A 354 4.42 -19.60 -6.66
N GLY A 355 3.26 -19.19 -7.20
CA GLY A 355 3.15 -17.99 -8.02
C GLY A 355 4.13 -17.99 -9.20
N TRP A 356 4.81 -16.86 -9.41
CA TRP A 356 5.83 -16.69 -10.46
C TRP A 356 7.15 -17.44 -10.19
N LEU A 357 7.35 -17.95 -8.98
CA LEU A 357 8.56 -18.68 -8.58
C LEU A 357 8.42 -20.21 -8.76
N ALA A 358 7.35 -20.64 -9.42
CA ALA A 358 7.14 -22.04 -9.77
C ALA A 358 8.31 -22.60 -10.60
N SER A 359 8.73 -23.80 -10.26
CA SER A 359 9.79 -24.58 -10.89
C SER A 359 9.31 -25.25 -12.18
N GLY A 360 10.26 -25.67 -13.04
CA GLY A 360 9.97 -26.39 -14.29
C GLY A 360 9.36 -25.52 -15.39
N GLY A 361 8.84 -26.17 -16.44
CA GLY A 361 8.23 -25.50 -17.60
C GLY A 361 6.81 -24.99 -17.37
N LEU A 362 6.15 -24.54 -18.45
CA LEU A 362 4.75 -24.11 -18.42
C LEU A 362 3.75 -25.27 -18.27
N ASP A 363 4.22 -26.51 -18.37
CA ASP A 363 3.49 -27.75 -18.18
C ASP A 363 3.78 -28.41 -16.81
N SER A 364 4.61 -27.78 -15.96
CA SER A 364 4.94 -28.33 -14.66
C SER A 364 3.75 -28.32 -13.69
N ASP A 365 3.74 -29.26 -12.74
CA ASP A 365 2.69 -29.36 -11.72
C ASP A 365 2.58 -28.06 -10.90
N GLU A 366 3.71 -27.43 -10.54
CA GLU A 366 3.73 -26.18 -9.76
C GLU A 366 3.09 -25.00 -10.51
N TRP A 367 3.31 -24.90 -11.83
CA TRP A 367 2.71 -23.83 -12.63
C TRP A 367 1.24 -24.09 -12.94
N THR A 368 0.95 -25.31 -13.41
CA THR A 368 -0.38 -25.70 -13.85
C THR A 368 -1.36 -25.90 -12.69
N HIS A 369 -0.88 -25.86 -11.45
CA HIS A 369 -1.71 -25.92 -10.25
C HIS A 369 -2.88 -24.94 -10.31
N GLN A 370 -4.06 -25.40 -9.89
CA GLN A 370 -5.30 -24.61 -9.95
C GLN A 370 -5.23 -23.34 -9.09
N ASN A 371 -4.50 -23.40 -7.97
CA ASN A 371 -4.31 -22.28 -7.05
C ASN A 371 -3.05 -21.46 -7.37
N ASN A 372 -2.40 -21.66 -8.53
CA ASN A 372 -1.31 -20.77 -8.93
C ASN A 372 -1.90 -19.46 -9.49
N TYR A 373 -1.95 -18.42 -8.64
CA TYR A 373 -2.54 -17.13 -9.00
C TYR A 373 -1.82 -16.50 -10.20
N ALA A 374 -0.49 -16.62 -10.27
CA ALA A 374 0.31 -16.04 -11.34
C ALA A 374 -0.06 -16.60 -12.71
N ARG A 375 -0.22 -17.92 -12.82
CA ARG A 375 -0.71 -18.56 -14.07
C ARG A 375 -2.09 -18.03 -14.45
N CYS A 376 -3.01 -17.97 -13.48
CA CYS A 376 -4.36 -17.51 -13.76
C CYS A 376 -4.40 -16.03 -14.20
N VAL A 377 -3.61 -15.16 -13.56
CA VAL A 377 -3.45 -13.75 -13.98
C VAL A 377 -2.86 -13.66 -15.39
N ALA A 378 -1.80 -14.42 -15.69
CA ALA A 378 -1.20 -14.44 -17.03
C ALA A 378 -2.21 -14.86 -18.10
N ASN A 379 -3.08 -15.84 -17.80
CA ASN A 379 -4.15 -16.25 -18.71
C ASN A 379 -5.17 -15.14 -18.94
N LEU A 380 -5.66 -14.50 -17.86
CA LEU A 380 -6.61 -13.39 -17.96
C LEU A 380 -6.07 -12.21 -18.78
N CYS A 381 -4.81 -11.84 -18.56
CA CYS A 381 -4.15 -10.77 -19.34
C CYS A 381 -4.05 -11.10 -20.84
N ARG A 382 -3.98 -12.39 -21.19
CA ARG A 382 -3.89 -12.85 -22.59
C ARG A 382 -5.25 -13.10 -23.23
N GLU A 383 -6.30 -13.19 -22.43
CA GLU A 383 -7.67 -13.40 -22.90
C GLU A 383 -8.39 -12.07 -23.15
N TYR A 384 -8.21 -11.09 -22.26
CA TYR A 384 -8.95 -9.82 -22.28
C TYR A 384 -8.09 -8.63 -22.73
N GLU A 385 -8.71 -7.71 -23.47
CA GLU A 385 -8.00 -6.58 -24.09
C GLU A 385 -7.42 -5.61 -23.06
N SER A 386 -8.18 -5.29 -22.03
CA SER A 386 -7.84 -4.22 -21.08
C SER A 386 -7.45 -4.74 -19.71
N VAL A 387 -6.92 -5.95 -19.66
CA VAL A 387 -6.48 -6.61 -18.41
C VAL A 387 -4.96 -6.69 -18.36
N TYR A 388 -4.40 -6.12 -17.30
CA TYR A 388 -2.98 -5.92 -17.06
C TYR A 388 -2.55 -6.49 -15.70
N CYS A 389 -1.26 -6.53 -15.44
CA CYS A 389 -0.71 -6.86 -14.12
C CYS A 389 0.59 -6.11 -13.81
N GLU A 390 0.92 -6.00 -12.54
CA GLU A 390 2.16 -5.40 -12.06
C GLU A 390 2.85 -6.26 -10.99
N PHE A 391 4.16 -6.11 -10.81
CA PHE A 391 5.00 -7.03 -10.01
C PHE A 391 5.43 -6.53 -8.63
N GLY A 392 4.84 -5.45 -8.12
CA GLY A 392 5.16 -4.88 -6.80
C GLY A 392 5.11 -5.92 -5.68
N TYR A 393 5.89 -5.69 -4.63
CA TYR A 393 5.99 -6.60 -3.48
C TYR A 393 6.46 -8.04 -3.81
N LEU A 394 7.21 -8.24 -4.89
CA LEU A 394 7.88 -9.52 -5.17
C LEU A 394 9.27 -9.57 -4.51
N HIS A 395 9.33 -9.38 -3.19
CA HIS A 395 10.59 -9.18 -2.45
C HIS A 395 11.58 -10.35 -2.55
N GLU A 396 11.09 -11.56 -2.83
CA GLU A 396 11.95 -12.75 -2.93
C GLU A 396 13.05 -12.60 -3.98
N VAL A 397 12.81 -11.84 -5.06
CA VAL A 397 13.81 -11.63 -6.12
C VAL A 397 14.97 -10.72 -5.68
N MET A 398 14.79 -9.93 -4.62
CA MET A 398 15.88 -9.15 -4.01
C MET A 398 16.74 -10.02 -3.09
N ASN A 399 16.11 -10.97 -2.41
CA ASN A 399 16.72 -11.71 -1.30
C ASN A 399 17.37 -13.02 -1.75
N SER A 400 17.10 -13.49 -2.96
CA SER A 400 17.49 -14.81 -3.44
C SER A 400 17.75 -14.80 -4.93
N GLU A 401 19.00 -15.07 -5.31
CA GLU A 401 19.42 -15.19 -6.72
C GLU A 401 18.67 -16.33 -7.43
N ASP A 402 18.38 -17.42 -6.71
CA ASP A 402 17.60 -18.53 -7.24
C ASP A 402 16.16 -18.12 -7.55
N ASP A 403 15.51 -17.36 -6.66
CA ASP A 403 14.15 -16.86 -6.90
C ASP A 403 14.12 -15.84 -8.03
N LYS A 404 15.12 -14.95 -8.11
CA LYS A 404 15.31 -14.05 -9.24
C LYS A 404 15.38 -14.82 -10.56
N ASN A 405 16.21 -15.87 -10.62
CA ASN A 405 16.37 -16.70 -11.81
C ASN A 405 15.09 -17.46 -12.19
N ARG A 406 14.33 -17.96 -11.20
CA ARG A 406 13.02 -18.58 -11.43
C ARG A 406 12.03 -17.60 -12.02
N PHE A 407 11.93 -16.39 -11.45
CA PHE A 407 11.08 -15.33 -11.96
C PHE A 407 11.42 -14.97 -13.41
N VAL A 408 12.71 -14.71 -13.71
CA VAL A 408 13.18 -14.38 -15.06
C VAL A 408 12.84 -15.49 -16.05
N THR A 409 13.13 -16.74 -15.68
CA THR A 409 12.87 -17.90 -16.53
C THR A 409 11.37 -18.03 -16.82
N ARG A 410 10.53 -17.94 -15.79
CA ARG A 410 9.07 -18.06 -15.92
C ARG A 410 8.48 -16.95 -16.77
N LEU A 411 8.83 -15.70 -16.49
CA LEU A 411 8.32 -14.56 -17.24
C LEU A 411 8.74 -14.65 -18.70
N SER A 412 9.99 -15.02 -18.98
CA SER A 412 10.48 -15.20 -20.35
C SER A 412 9.70 -16.28 -21.10
N MET A 413 9.40 -17.41 -20.46
CA MET A 413 8.56 -18.45 -21.07
C MET A 413 7.15 -17.95 -21.38
N GLU A 414 6.53 -17.20 -20.47
CA GLU A 414 5.18 -16.65 -20.66
C GLU A 414 5.12 -15.55 -21.74
N LEU A 415 6.18 -14.74 -21.88
CA LEU A 415 6.30 -13.76 -22.97
C LEU A 415 6.43 -14.44 -24.34
N MET A 416 7.13 -15.58 -24.40
CA MET A 416 7.32 -16.37 -25.63
C MET A 416 6.19 -17.35 -25.92
N ARG A 417 5.26 -17.56 -24.97
CA ARG A 417 4.14 -18.48 -25.12
C ARG A 417 3.27 -18.09 -26.32
N GLU A 418 3.02 -19.03 -27.21
CA GLU A 418 2.09 -18.86 -28.32
C GLU A 418 0.63 -19.09 -27.86
N GLY A 419 -0.33 -18.51 -28.58
CA GLY A 419 -1.77 -18.63 -28.29
C GLY A 419 -2.33 -17.55 -27.34
N GLY A 420 -3.66 -17.46 -27.25
CA GLY A 420 -4.35 -16.34 -26.59
C GLY A 420 -4.59 -15.16 -27.53
N SER A 421 -5.48 -14.25 -27.12
CA SER A 421 -5.92 -13.09 -27.92
C SER A 421 -4.92 -11.94 -27.86
N TYR A 422 -4.16 -11.82 -26.78
CA TYR A 422 -3.23 -10.72 -26.52
C TYR A 422 -1.86 -11.23 -26.04
N SER A 423 -0.79 -10.50 -26.39
CA SER A 423 0.56 -10.77 -25.89
C SER A 423 0.71 -10.26 -24.45
N LEU A 424 1.27 -11.09 -23.56
CA LEU A 424 1.58 -10.68 -22.19
C LEU A 424 2.59 -9.53 -22.12
N SER A 425 3.45 -9.36 -23.14
CA SER A 425 4.41 -8.24 -23.22
C SER A 425 3.74 -6.87 -23.20
N ASP A 426 2.49 -6.79 -23.64
CA ASP A 426 1.68 -5.57 -23.66
C ASP A 426 0.87 -5.36 -22.38
N LYS A 427 1.02 -6.25 -21.39
CA LYS A 427 0.15 -6.32 -20.19
C LYS A 427 0.89 -6.21 -18.86
N ILE A 428 2.21 -6.39 -18.85
CA ILE A 428 3.04 -6.30 -17.63
C ILE A 428 3.49 -4.87 -17.37
N MET A 429 3.50 -4.46 -16.10
CA MET A 429 3.82 -3.09 -15.68
C MET A 429 4.60 -3.06 -14.36
N TYR A 430 5.34 -1.99 -14.13
CA TYR A 430 6.06 -1.75 -12.88
C TYR A 430 5.16 -1.17 -11.78
N GLY A 431 5.40 -1.61 -10.54
CA GLY A 431 4.86 -1.03 -9.31
C GLY A 431 5.72 -1.45 -8.13
N SER A 432 5.82 -0.63 -7.07
CA SER A 432 6.67 -0.92 -5.90
C SER A 432 5.92 -1.53 -4.72
N ASP A 433 4.67 -1.13 -4.51
CA ASP A 433 3.90 -1.30 -3.26
C ASP A 433 4.47 -0.53 -2.05
N TRP A 434 5.26 0.52 -2.29
CA TRP A 434 5.64 1.47 -1.24
C TRP A 434 4.42 2.29 -0.86
N HIS A 435 3.91 2.35 0.35
CA HIS A 435 4.57 2.31 1.64
C HIS A 435 3.92 1.24 2.53
N MET A 436 4.03 -0.03 2.15
CA MET A 436 3.60 -1.17 2.98
C MET A 436 4.73 -1.65 3.90
N PRO A 437 4.43 -2.37 5.00
CA PRO A 437 5.42 -2.68 6.05
C PRO A 437 6.76 -3.22 5.55
N ASP A 438 6.75 -4.18 4.62
CA ASP A 438 8.00 -4.79 4.15
C ASP A 438 8.61 -4.09 2.92
N MET A 439 7.98 -3.02 2.40
CA MET A 439 8.53 -2.21 1.30
C MET A 439 9.10 -0.87 1.76
N ILE A 440 8.91 -0.54 3.03
CA ILE A 440 9.15 0.78 3.58
C ILE A 440 10.63 1.21 3.51
N ASN A 441 11.51 0.22 3.61
CA ASN A 441 12.96 0.37 3.62
C ASN A 441 13.62 -0.14 2.33
N ASP A 442 12.86 -0.81 1.45
CA ASP A 442 13.41 -1.63 0.37
C ASP A 442 13.15 -1.05 -1.03
N LEU A 443 12.59 0.16 -1.13
CA LEU A 443 12.24 0.80 -2.41
C LEU A 443 13.45 0.87 -3.37
N ASP A 444 14.60 1.31 -2.84
CA ASP A 444 15.83 1.50 -3.62
C ASP A 444 16.30 0.18 -4.23
N ASP A 445 16.46 -0.84 -3.38
CA ASP A 445 16.95 -2.16 -3.75
C ASP A 445 15.97 -2.86 -4.71
N TYR A 446 14.65 -2.68 -4.49
CA TYR A 446 13.63 -3.28 -5.33
C TYR A 446 13.66 -2.74 -6.76
N ILE A 447 13.77 -1.41 -6.91
CA ILE A 447 13.88 -0.79 -8.23
C ILE A 447 15.17 -1.20 -8.93
N ASP A 448 16.28 -1.22 -8.21
CA ASP A 448 17.57 -1.59 -8.78
C ASP A 448 17.56 -3.04 -9.29
N VAL A 449 16.97 -3.98 -8.54
CA VAL A 449 16.81 -5.37 -8.96
C VAL A 449 15.88 -5.51 -10.16
N MET A 450 14.74 -4.81 -10.16
CA MET A 450 13.82 -4.84 -11.31
C MET A 450 14.45 -4.21 -12.56
N GLN A 451 15.22 -3.14 -12.42
CA GLN A 451 16.00 -2.57 -13.52
C GLN A 451 17.04 -3.56 -14.04
N GLN A 452 17.77 -4.24 -13.15
CA GLN A 452 18.72 -5.26 -13.56
C GLN A 452 18.05 -6.36 -14.39
N ILE A 453 16.95 -6.93 -13.90
CA ILE A 453 16.18 -7.99 -14.59
C ILE A 453 15.79 -7.59 -16.02
N PHE A 454 15.28 -6.37 -16.21
CA PHE A 454 14.80 -5.88 -17.50
C PHE A 454 15.86 -5.18 -18.35
N THR A 455 17.12 -5.11 -17.90
CA THR A 455 18.24 -4.57 -18.70
C THR A 455 19.32 -5.60 -19.01
N GLU A 456 19.33 -6.73 -18.31
CA GLU A 456 20.27 -7.81 -18.53
C GLU A 456 20.13 -8.38 -19.95
N SER A 457 21.25 -8.43 -20.67
CA SER A 457 21.29 -8.91 -22.05
C SER A 457 21.09 -10.42 -22.11
N GLY A 458 20.26 -10.89 -23.04
CA GLY A 458 20.03 -12.32 -23.25
C GLY A 458 18.90 -12.93 -22.42
N SER A 459 18.26 -12.17 -21.52
CA SER A 459 17.06 -12.61 -20.79
C SER A 459 15.78 -12.60 -21.64
N GLY A 460 15.78 -11.91 -22.79
CA GLY A 460 14.58 -11.64 -23.59
C GLY A 460 13.67 -10.55 -22.98
N LEU A 461 13.84 -10.23 -21.70
CA LEU A 461 13.09 -9.18 -20.99
C LEU A 461 13.55 -7.76 -21.39
N SER A 462 14.78 -7.62 -21.88
CA SER A 462 15.33 -6.36 -22.39
C SER A 462 14.46 -5.72 -23.48
N ASP A 463 13.81 -6.56 -24.30
CA ASP A 463 13.04 -6.14 -25.47
C ASP A 463 11.70 -5.51 -25.08
N VAL A 464 11.21 -5.82 -23.87
CA VAL A 464 9.94 -5.32 -23.34
C VAL A 464 10.13 -4.31 -22.21
N LYS A 465 11.37 -3.91 -21.91
CA LYS A 465 11.73 -2.99 -20.82
C LYS A 465 10.88 -1.73 -20.77
N ASN A 466 10.76 -1.02 -21.90
CA ASN A 466 10.01 0.25 -21.93
C ASN A 466 8.50 0.02 -21.74
N ARG A 467 7.98 -1.09 -22.29
CA ARG A 467 6.58 -1.51 -22.08
C ARG A 467 6.30 -1.74 -20.61
N PHE A 468 7.20 -2.47 -19.95
CA PHE A 468 7.13 -2.75 -18.52
C PHE A 468 7.19 -1.49 -17.66
N PHE A 469 8.18 -0.62 -17.88
CA PHE A 469 8.40 0.52 -16.99
C PHE A 469 7.46 1.71 -17.23
N TYR A 470 6.87 1.89 -18.41
CA TYR A 470 5.93 2.98 -18.61
C TYR A 470 4.89 2.82 -19.74
N GLU A 471 5.19 2.19 -20.88
CA GLU A 471 4.27 2.28 -22.05
C GLU A 471 2.95 1.56 -21.82
N ASN A 472 2.97 0.39 -21.15
CA ASN A 472 1.74 -0.32 -20.82
C ASN A 472 0.94 0.43 -19.75
N ALA A 473 1.61 1.08 -18.80
CA ALA A 473 0.97 1.90 -17.77
C ALA A 473 0.17 3.07 -18.37
N LEU A 474 0.66 3.70 -19.45
CA LEU A 474 -0.09 4.76 -20.15
C LEU A 474 -1.44 4.26 -20.71
N LYS A 475 -1.46 3.03 -21.24
CA LYS A 475 -2.68 2.38 -21.76
C LYS A 475 -3.61 2.01 -20.61
N TYR A 476 -3.09 1.35 -19.57
CA TYR A 476 -3.86 0.97 -18.39
C TYR A 476 -4.52 2.18 -17.71
N LEU A 477 -3.79 3.28 -17.54
CA LEU A 477 -4.32 4.48 -16.89
C LEU A 477 -5.37 5.20 -17.75
N ASN A 478 -5.53 4.82 -19.01
CA ASN A 478 -6.33 5.55 -20.00
C ASN A 478 -6.01 7.05 -19.94
N LEU A 479 -4.71 7.36 -20.00
CA LEU A 479 -4.19 8.62 -19.46
C LEU A 479 -4.74 9.86 -20.19
N GLU A 480 -4.98 9.79 -21.48
CA GLU A 480 -5.60 10.89 -22.24
C GLU A 480 -7.02 11.20 -21.75
N SER A 481 -7.84 10.16 -21.53
CA SER A 481 -9.19 10.30 -20.97
C SER A 481 -9.14 10.85 -19.54
N TYR A 482 -8.19 10.38 -18.73
CA TYR A 482 -7.95 10.95 -17.41
C TYR A 482 -7.64 12.44 -17.47
N LEU A 483 -6.67 12.86 -18.30
CA LEU A 483 -6.24 14.27 -18.41
C LEU A 483 -7.39 15.17 -18.87
N SER A 484 -8.20 14.70 -19.82
CA SER A 484 -9.40 15.40 -20.29
C SER A 484 -10.39 15.66 -19.14
N ARG A 485 -10.65 14.65 -18.30
CA ARG A 485 -11.53 14.77 -17.13
C ARG A 485 -10.90 15.60 -16.01
N ALA A 486 -9.62 15.40 -15.73
CA ALA A 486 -8.90 16.04 -14.63
C ALA A 486 -8.69 17.54 -14.87
N LYS A 487 -8.67 18.01 -16.12
CA LYS A 487 -8.51 19.44 -16.45
C LYS A 487 -9.51 20.33 -15.73
N TYR A 488 -10.75 19.87 -15.56
CA TYR A 488 -11.81 20.62 -14.86
C TYR A 488 -11.58 20.71 -13.35
N SER A 489 -11.05 19.65 -12.73
CA SER A 489 -10.95 19.54 -11.27
C SER A 489 -9.57 19.91 -10.71
N MET A 490 -8.51 19.65 -11.48
CA MET A 490 -7.11 19.81 -11.10
C MET A 490 -6.44 21.02 -11.77
N GLY A 491 -7.03 21.53 -12.86
CA GLY A 491 -6.50 22.65 -13.64
C GLY A 491 -5.53 22.23 -14.73
N GLU A 492 -5.35 23.13 -15.70
CA GLU A 492 -4.52 22.91 -16.90
C GLU A 492 -3.05 22.69 -16.57
N SER A 493 -2.46 23.51 -15.70
CA SER A 493 -1.05 23.40 -15.31
C SER A 493 -0.69 22.04 -14.70
N TYR A 494 -1.57 21.46 -13.88
CA TYR A 494 -1.36 20.11 -13.36
C TYR A 494 -1.36 19.07 -14.49
N CYS A 495 -2.34 19.14 -15.40
CA CYS A 495 -2.48 18.19 -16.50
C CYS A 495 -1.32 18.27 -17.49
N GLU A 496 -0.86 19.48 -17.83
CA GLU A 496 0.33 19.69 -18.67
C GLU A 496 1.59 19.13 -18.01
N SER A 497 1.74 19.30 -16.69
CA SER A 497 2.86 18.72 -15.95
C SER A 497 2.85 17.19 -16.01
N VAL A 498 1.69 16.56 -15.75
CA VAL A 498 1.53 15.10 -15.88
C VAL A 498 1.90 14.64 -17.29
N ALA A 499 1.32 15.27 -18.33
CA ALA A 499 1.57 14.92 -19.72
C ALA A 499 3.06 15.01 -20.09
N LYS A 500 3.73 16.09 -19.66
CA LYS A 500 5.16 16.32 -19.91
C LYS A 500 6.04 15.22 -19.29
N ARG A 501 5.76 14.77 -18.07
CA ARG A 501 6.54 13.72 -17.38
C ARG A 501 6.55 12.39 -18.13
N VAL A 502 5.45 12.09 -18.81
CA VAL A 502 5.30 10.85 -19.59
C VAL A 502 5.55 11.03 -21.09
N GLY A 503 5.78 12.27 -21.55
CA GLY A 503 6.04 12.58 -22.95
C GLY A 503 4.80 12.52 -23.84
N LEU A 504 3.61 12.80 -23.29
CA LEU A 504 2.42 13.07 -24.08
C LEU A 504 2.45 14.54 -24.51
N SER A 505 2.28 14.77 -25.81
CA SER A 505 2.33 16.09 -26.46
C SER A 505 0.95 16.70 -26.66
#